data_AF-A0A480BPJ0-F1
#
_entry.id   AF-A0A480BPJ0-F1
#
_cell.length_a   1.000
_cell.length_b   1.000
_cell.length_c   1.000
_cell.angle_alpha   90.00
_cell.angle_beta   90.00
_cell.angle_gamma   90.00
#
_symmetry.space_group_name_H-M   'P 1'
#
loop_
_entity.id
_entity.type
_entity.pdbx_description
1 polymer ?
#
loop_
_entity_poly.entity_id
_entity_poly.type
_entity_poly.pdbx_seq_one_letter_code
_entity_poly.pdbx_strand_id
1 'polypeptide(L)' 'VHFLHPNLPFGGVNNSGIGNAHGEYGFRAFSHERAVVRTRFMMARTLFPPYTKFKSKMLDIMIKTQ' A
#
# COMPACT_ATOMS: atom_id res chain seq x y z
N VAL A 1 -21.90 -23.45 12.71
CA VAL A 1 -20.54 -23.43 13.31
C VAL A 1 -19.74 -22.32 12.62
N HIS A 2 -19.48 -21.19 13.29
CA HIS A 2 -18.94 -19.99 12.65
C HIS A 2 -17.47 -20.11 12.22
N PHE A 3 -16.66 -20.95 12.91
CA PHE A 3 -15.23 -21.14 12.63
C PHE A 3 -14.92 -21.97 11.37
N LEU A 4 -15.92 -22.64 10.80
CA LEU A 4 -15.76 -23.48 9.60
C LEU A 4 -15.90 -22.69 8.29
N HIS A 5 -16.23 -21.39 8.37
CA HIS A 5 -16.45 -20.58 7.18
C HIS A 5 -15.13 -19.93 6.73
N PRO A 6 -14.56 -20.35 5.58
CA PRO A 6 -13.18 -20.00 5.24
C PRO A 6 -12.98 -18.53 4.85
N ASN A 7 -14.06 -17.84 4.49
CA ASN A 7 -14.03 -16.44 4.07
C ASN A 7 -14.23 -15.43 5.22
N LEU A 8 -14.41 -15.90 6.45
CA LEU A 8 -14.52 -15.03 7.61
C LEU A 8 -13.19 -14.97 8.35
N PRO A 9 -12.68 -13.77 8.67
CA PRO A 9 -11.46 -13.66 9.46
C PRO A 9 -11.77 -14.13 10.89
N PHE A 10 -11.11 -15.20 11.32
CA PHE A 10 -11.17 -15.67 12.70
C PHE A 10 -9.91 -15.25 13.44
N GLY A 11 -10.06 -14.53 14.55
CA GLY A 11 -8.95 -14.05 15.35
C GLY A 11 -9.41 -13.29 16.59
N GLY A 12 -8.43 -12.94 17.41
CA GLY A 12 -8.65 -12.26 18.69
C GLY A 12 -8.49 -10.75 18.58
N VAL A 13 -8.93 -10.07 19.64
CA VAL A 13 -8.64 -8.65 19.88
C VAL A 13 -8.19 -8.45 21.34
N ASN A 14 -7.15 -7.63 21.56
CA ASN A 14 -6.57 -7.34 22.88
C ASN A 14 -6.16 -8.61 23.64
N ASN A 15 -6.77 -8.85 24.81
CA ASN A 15 -6.45 -9.98 25.69
C ASN A 15 -6.81 -11.35 25.09
N SER A 16 -7.58 -11.38 24.00
CA SER A 16 -7.94 -12.62 23.30
C SER A 16 -7.01 -12.95 22.12
N GLY A 17 -6.00 -12.11 21.84
CA GLY A 17 -5.03 -12.28 20.76
C GLY A 17 -4.96 -11.08 19.81
N ILE A 18 -3.95 -11.07 18.92
CA ILE A 18 -3.78 -10.03 17.90
C ILE A 18 -3.63 -10.72 16.55
N GLY A 19 -4.38 -10.23 15.56
CA GLY A 19 -4.37 -10.75 14.20
C GLY A 19 -5.45 -11.79 13.95
N ASN A 20 -5.68 -12.08 12.68
CA ASN A 20 -6.72 -12.98 12.20
C ASN A 20 -6.11 -13.99 11.23
N ALA A 21 -6.57 -15.23 11.31
CA ALA A 21 -6.13 -16.32 10.46
C ALA A 21 -7.34 -17.14 10.00
N HIS A 22 -7.57 -17.16 8.70
CA HIS A 22 -8.40 -18.14 8.00
C HIS A 22 -8.33 -17.86 6.50
N GLY A 23 -8.33 -18.90 5.65
CA GLY A 23 -8.34 -18.73 4.19
C GLY A 23 -7.31 -17.72 3.69
N GLU A 24 -7.76 -16.71 2.96
CA GLU A 24 -6.93 -15.62 2.44
C GLU A 24 -6.26 -14.79 3.55
N TYR A 25 -6.96 -14.52 4.66
CA TYR A 25 -6.42 -13.76 5.79
C TYR A 25 -5.24 -14.47 6.45
N GLY A 26 -5.31 -15.82 6.54
CA GLY A 26 -4.19 -16.63 7.02
C GLY A 26 -3.01 -16.59 6.06
N PHE A 27 -3.26 -16.71 4.75
CA PHE A 27 -2.20 -16.58 3.74
C PHE A 27 -1.50 -15.22 3.79
N ARG A 28 -2.25 -14.12 3.90
CA ARG A 28 -1.68 -12.77 4.04
C ARG A 28 -0.92 -12.61 5.36
N ALA A 29 -1.40 -13.18 6.47
CA ALA A 29 -0.74 -13.09 7.77
C ALA A 29 0.65 -13.77 7.79
N PHE A 30 0.85 -14.82 7.00
CA PHE A 30 2.14 -15.52 6.88
C PHE A 30 2.94 -15.13 5.63
N SER A 31 2.44 -14.18 4.84
CA SER A 31 3.13 -13.68 3.64
C SER A 31 3.65 -12.27 3.87
N HIS A 32 4.79 -11.96 3.28
CA HIS A 32 5.31 -10.60 3.26
C HIS A 32 4.89 -9.91 1.95
N GLU A 33 3.96 -8.95 2.03
CA GLU A 33 3.54 -8.17 0.87
C GLU A 33 4.69 -7.28 0.40
N ARG A 34 5.35 -7.70 -0.68
CA ARG A 34 6.45 -6.94 -1.29
C ARG A 34 5.89 -5.92 -2.27
N ALA A 35 6.00 -4.64 -1.93
CA ALA A 35 5.72 -3.56 -2.86
C ALA A 35 6.71 -3.57 -4.03
N VAL A 36 6.21 -3.63 -5.27
CA VAL A 36 7.02 -3.55 -6.49
C VAL A 36 6.41 -2.48 -7.40
N VAL A 37 7.16 -1.42 -7.65
CA VAL A 37 6.76 -0.36 -8.57
C VAL A 37 7.29 -0.69 -9.97
N ARG A 38 6.39 -0.76 -10.96
CA ARG A 38 6.75 -0.92 -12.39
C ARG A 38 6.44 0.37 -13.13
N THR A 39 7.48 1.10 -13.53
CA THR A 39 7.34 2.37 -14.25
C THR A 39 7.53 2.15 -15.75
N ARG A 40 6.46 2.27 -16.55
CA ARG A 40 6.52 2.18 -18.02
C ARG A 40 6.98 3.50 -18.67
N PHE A 41 6.61 4.63 -18.06
CA PHE A 41 6.99 5.96 -18.52
C PHE A 41 7.78 6.65 -17.42
N MET A 42 9.07 6.87 -17.66
CA MET A 42 9.97 7.48 -16.68
C MET A 42 9.74 9.00 -16.61
N MET A 43 8.68 9.41 -15.91
CA MET A 43 8.43 10.83 -15.56
C MET A 43 9.53 11.41 -14.66
N ALA A 44 10.45 10.61 -14.13
CA ALA A 44 11.57 11.09 -13.33
C ALA A 44 12.40 12.18 -14.04
N ARG A 45 12.40 12.24 -15.38
CA ARG A 45 13.07 13.30 -16.14
C ARG A 45 12.50 14.71 -15.88
N THR A 46 11.27 14.85 -15.37
CA THR A 46 10.72 16.14 -14.95
C THR A 46 11.17 16.55 -13.54
N LEU A 47 11.57 15.58 -12.72
CA LEU A 47 12.15 15.77 -11.38
C LEU A 47 13.65 16.11 -11.44
N PHE A 48 14.32 15.92 -12.58
CA PHE A 48 15.71 16.32 -12.77
C PHE A 48 15.82 17.76 -13.28
N PRO A 49 16.86 18.51 -12.85
CA PRO A 49 17.10 19.89 -13.32
C PRO A 49 17.34 19.96 -14.84
N PRO A 50 17.14 21.13 -15.48
CA PRO A 50 16.83 22.43 -14.88
C PRO A 50 15.35 22.65 -14.58
N TYR A 51 15.07 23.19 -13.40
CA TYR A 51 13.72 23.61 -12.99
C TYR A 51 13.41 24.97 -13.60
N THR A 52 12.70 24.97 -14.73
CA THR A 52 12.16 26.20 -15.31
C THR A 52 10.99 26.73 -14.48
N LYS A 53 10.69 28.04 -14.55
CA LYS A 53 9.58 28.67 -13.79
C LYS A 53 8.24 27.94 -13.90
N PHE A 54 7.98 27.32 -15.07
CA PHE A 54 6.80 26.48 -15.30
C PHE A 54 6.84 25.16 -14.51
N LYS A 55 7.98 24.48 -14.49
CA LYS A 55 8.16 23.22 -13.74
C LYS A 55 8.08 23.42 -12.23
N SER A 56 8.65 24.51 -11.70
CA SER A 56 8.54 24.84 -10.26
C SER A 56 7.08 25.07 -9.85
N LYS A 57 6.32 25.83 -10.65
CA LYS A 57 4.89 26.06 -10.40
C LYS A 57 4.07 24.76 -10.47
N MET A 58 4.40 23.83 -11.38
CA MET A 58 3.77 22.52 -11.42
C MET A 58 4.12 21.66 -10.19
N LEU A 59 5.39 21.67 -9.76
CA LEU A 59 5.82 20.93 -8.58
C LEU A 59 5.11 21.43 -7.31
N ASP A 60 4.98 22.75 -7.15
CA ASP A 60 4.28 23.36 -6.02
C ASP A 60 2.79 22.95 -5.97
N ILE A 61 2.14 22.85 -7.14
CA ILE A 61 0.75 22.37 -7.22
C ILE A 61 0.67 20.88 -6.83
N MET A 62 1.62 20.06 -7.29
CA MET A 62 1.65 18.62 -6.98
C MET A 62 1.90 18.36 -5.49
N ILE A 63 2.81 19.10 -4.87
CA ILE A 63 3.13 18.96 -3.43
C ILE A 63 1.99 19.50 -2.57
N LYS A 64 1.34 20.61 -2.96
CA LYS A 64 0.22 21.20 -2.22
C LYS A 64 -1.07 20.36 -2.27
N THR A 65 -1.17 19.43 -3.21
CA THR A 65 -2.35 18.56 -3.37
C THR A 65 -2.24 17.27 -2.55
N GLN A 66 -1.08 17.00 -1.95
CA GLN A 66 -0.90 15.90 -0.99
C GLN A 66 -1.22 16.37 0.43
#